data_AF-A0A7Y3T035-F1
#
_entry.id   AF-A0A7Y3T035-F1
#
_cell.length_a   1.000
_cell.length_b   1.000
_cell.length_c   1.000
_cell.angle_alpha   90.00
_cell.angle_beta   90.00
_cell.angle_gamma   90.00
#
_symmetry.space_group_name_H-M   'P 1'
#
loop_
_entity.id
_entity.type
_entity.pdbx_description
1 polymer ?
#
loop_
_entity_poly.entity_id
_entity_poly.type
_entity_poly.pdbx_seq_one_letter_code
_entity_poly.pdbx_strand_id
1 'polypeptide(L)'
;MNRKNIIEILLSTTQYTPEQKDIIMKLEEAKLEWESSREYFQVVDDPKLVDYAIYREDQSRARYIYFLLEARRKDVTIDTSYMIEDLDAINK
;
A
#
# COMPACT_ATOMS: atom_id res chain seq x y z
N MET A 1 -16.33 -5.35 7.39
CA MET A 1 -15.80 -4.31 8.30
C MET A 1 -14.82 -3.47 7.49
N ASN A 2 -14.98 -2.14 7.45
CA ASN A 2 -14.16 -1.29 6.59
C ASN A 2 -12.76 -1.15 7.21
N ARG A 3 -11.72 -1.66 6.53
CA ARG A 3 -10.31 -1.66 6.99
C ARG A 3 -9.81 -0.25 7.35
N LYS A 4 -10.27 0.76 6.60
CA LYS A 4 -9.98 2.17 6.85
C LYS A 4 -10.51 2.65 8.22
N ASN A 5 -11.74 2.27 8.57
CA ASN A 5 -12.34 2.65 9.86
C ASN A 5 -11.60 2.01 11.05
N ILE A 6 -11.10 0.78 10.89
CA ILE A 6 -10.31 0.10 11.92
C ILE A 6 -8.99 0.84 12.13
N ILE A 7 -8.32 1.21 11.04
CA ILE A 7 -7.04 1.93 11.09
C ILE A 7 -7.22 3.32 11.68
N GLU A 8 -8.29 4.04 11.33
CA GLU A 8 -8.59 5.35 11.91
C GLU A 8 -8.79 5.27 13.44
N ILE A 9 -9.55 4.28 13.91
CA ILE A 9 -9.73 4.00 15.35
C ILE A 9 -8.39 3.66 15.99
N LEU A 10 -7.57 2.81 15.36
CA LEU A 10 -6.26 2.41 15.87
C LEU A 10 -5.32 3.62 15.97
N LEU A 11 -5.24 4.45 14.93
CA LEU A 11 -4.44 5.68 14.93
C LEU A 11 -4.93 6.67 15.99
N SER A 12 -6.23 6.75 16.26
CA SER A 12 -6.78 7.64 17.30
C SER A 12 -6.28 7.29 18.71
N THR A 13 -5.92 6.01 18.94
CA THR A 13 -5.47 5.49 20.24
C THR A 13 -3.94 5.39 20.37
N THR A 14 -3.20 5.66 19.29
CA THR A 14 -1.72 5.58 19.26
C THR A 14 -1.04 6.92 19.54
N GLN A 15 0.21 6.85 20.02
CA GLN A 15 1.11 8.00 20.31
C GLN A 15 1.78 8.61 19.06
N TYR A 16 1.29 8.29 17.86
CA TYR A 16 1.84 8.85 16.62
C TYR A 16 1.51 10.34 16.48
N THR A 17 2.47 11.09 15.92
CA THR A 17 2.27 12.49 15.51
C THR A 17 1.23 12.58 14.37
N PRO A 18 0.60 13.74 14.17
CA PRO A 18 -0.31 13.95 13.03
C PRO A 18 0.31 13.57 11.68
N GLU A 19 1.59 13.88 11.48
CA GLU A 19 2.34 13.57 10.26
C GLU A 19 2.57 12.07 10.10
N GLN A 20 2.82 11.36 11.20
CA GLN A 20 2.91 9.90 11.21
C GLN A 20 1.56 9.24 10.94
N LYS A 21 0.46 9.81 11.45
CA LYS A 21 -0.90 9.31 11.16
C LYS A 21 -1.26 9.50 9.69
N ASP A 22 -0.94 10.65 9.11
CA ASP A 22 -1.14 10.93 7.68
C ASP A 22 -0.36 9.95 6.78
N ILE A 23 0.92 9.69 7.08
CA ILE A 23 1.71 8.74 6.29
C ILE A 23 1.17 7.31 6.41
N ILE A 24 0.71 6.89 7.59
CA ILE A 24 0.11 5.56 7.78
C ILE A 24 -1.18 5.44 6.96
N MET A 25 -2.02 6.47 6.97
CA MET A 25 -3.26 6.47 6.18
C MET A 25 -2.97 6.42 4.67
N LYS A 26 -1.99 7.20 4.19
CA LYS A 26 -1.56 7.18 2.77
C LYS A 26 -0.94 5.85 2.36
N LEU A 27 -0.15 5.23 3.23
CA LEU A 27 0.42 3.90 3.02
C LEU A 27 -0.68 2.86 2.84
N GLU A 28 -1.68 2.89 3.72
CA GLU A 28 -2.82 1.99 3.67
C GLU A 28 -3.67 2.19 2.40
N GLU A 29 -3.94 3.43 2.04
CA GLU A 29 -4.67 3.75 0.81
C GLU A 29 -3.93 3.27 -0.44
N ALA A 30 -2.62 3.46 -0.49
CA ALA A 30 -1.80 2.96 -1.60
C ALA A 30 -1.77 1.43 -1.65
N LYS A 31 -1.79 0.75 -0.50
CA LYS A 31 -1.91 -0.71 -0.43
C LYS A 31 -3.26 -1.20 -0.99
N LEU A 32 -4.36 -0.57 -0.58
CA LEU A 32 -5.71 -0.87 -1.11
C LEU A 32 -5.76 -0.70 -2.64
N GLU A 33 -5.20 0.39 -3.14
CA GLU A 33 -5.14 0.68 -4.57
C GLU A 33 -4.33 -0.37 -5.33
N TRP A 34 -3.22 -0.81 -4.74
CA TRP A 34 -2.38 -1.84 -5.35
C TRP A 34 -3.05 -3.21 -5.33
N GLU A 35 -3.67 -3.62 -4.22
CA GLU A 35 -4.48 -4.85 -4.13
C GLU A 35 -5.58 -4.85 -5.20
N SER A 36 -6.31 -3.74 -5.35
CA SER A 36 -7.36 -3.61 -6.36
C SER A 36 -6.81 -3.67 -7.80
N SER A 37 -5.62 -3.11 -8.05
CA SER A 37 -4.99 -3.14 -9.37
C SER A 37 -4.49 -4.54 -9.73
N ARG A 38 -3.94 -5.26 -8.75
CA ARG A 38 -3.54 -6.67 -8.87
C ARG A 38 -4.75 -7.58 -9.14
N GLU A 39 -5.85 -7.39 -8.40
CA GLU A 39 -7.11 -8.10 -8.66
C GLU A 39 -7.63 -7.83 -10.07
N TYR A 40 -7.60 -6.56 -10.52
CA TYR A 40 -8.01 -6.20 -11.87
C TYR A 40 -7.16 -6.90 -12.94
N PHE A 41 -5.84 -6.93 -12.78
CA PHE A 41 -4.94 -7.66 -13.68
C PHE A 41 -5.22 -9.17 -13.70
N GLN A 42 -5.61 -9.77 -12.59
CA GLN A 42 -5.94 -11.20 -12.53
C GLN A 42 -7.24 -11.57 -13.25
N VAL A 43 -8.20 -10.65 -13.36
CA VAL A 43 -9.53 -10.93 -13.94
C VAL A 43 -9.73 -10.38 -15.35
N VAL A 44 -8.87 -9.48 -15.83
CA VAL A 44 -9.01 -8.87 -17.15
C VAL A 44 -8.74 -9.89 -18.26
N ASP A 45 -9.65 -9.98 -19.23
CA ASP A 45 -9.57 -10.91 -20.36
C ASP A 45 -9.56 -10.20 -21.74
N ASP A 46 -10.00 -8.94 -21.81
CA ASP A 46 -9.86 -8.12 -23.02
C ASP A 46 -8.38 -7.81 -23.28
N PRO A 47 -7.79 -8.30 -24.40
CA PRO A 47 -6.39 -8.07 -24.73
C PRO A 47 -6.00 -6.59 -24.79
N LYS A 48 -6.95 -5.68 -25.09
CA LYS A 48 -6.69 -4.23 -25.13
C LYS A 48 -6.57 -3.59 -23.74
N LEU A 49 -7.04 -4.28 -22.71
CA LEU A 49 -7.03 -3.80 -21.33
C LEU A 49 -5.91 -4.44 -20.49
N VAL A 50 -5.28 -5.51 -20.98
CA VAL A 50 -4.17 -6.18 -20.28
C VAL A 50 -2.99 -5.22 -20.06
N ASP A 51 -2.55 -4.50 -21.09
CA ASP A 51 -1.45 -3.53 -20.97
C ASP A 51 -1.77 -2.42 -19.96
N TYR A 52 -3.04 -1.98 -19.95
CA TYR A 52 -3.51 -1.01 -18.98
C TYR A 52 -3.51 -1.57 -17.55
N ALA A 53 -3.91 -2.83 -17.37
CA ALA A 53 -3.91 -3.49 -16.07
C ALA A 53 -2.49 -3.66 -15.52
N ILE A 54 -1.52 -4.03 -16.35
CA ILE A 54 -0.09 -4.09 -15.99
C ILE A 54 0.40 -2.72 -15.53
N TYR A 55 0.19 -1.69 -16.35
CA TYR A 55 0.61 -0.33 -16.02
C TYR A 55 -0.01 0.17 -14.70
N ARG A 56 -1.29 -0.11 -14.48
CA ARG A 56 -1.99 0.26 -13.25
C ARG A 56 -1.42 -0.45 -12.03
N GLU A 57 -1.12 -1.75 -12.13
CA GLU A 57 -0.47 -2.51 -11.06
C GLU A 57 0.90 -1.93 -10.71
N ASP A 58 1.73 -1.67 -11.71
CA ASP A 58 3.06 -1.07 -11.50
C ASP A 58 2.99 0.33 -10.89
N GLN A 59 2.05 1.17 -11.36
CA GLN A 59 1.84 2.52 -10.84
C GLN A 59 1.44 2.50 -9.35
N SER A 60 0.46 1.67 -9.00
CA SER A 60 -0.05 1.57 -7.63
C SER A 60 0.99 0.93 -6.69
N ARG A 61 1.76 -0.05 -7.18
CA ARG A 61 2.90 -0.63 -6.45
C ARG A 61 3.98 0.42 -6.15
N ALA A 62 4.36 1.22 -7.14
CA ALA A 62 5.34 2.29 -6.96
C ALA A 62 4.87 3.31 -5.90
N ARG A 63 3.57 3.66 -5.91
CA ARG A 63 2.96 4.54 -4.90
C ARG A 63 3.01 3.93 -3.49
N TYR A 64 2.72 2.63 -3.36
CA TYR A 64 2.84 1.92 -2.08
C TYR A 64 4.28 1.93 -1.55
N ILE A 65 5.26 1.58 -2.39
CA ILE A 65 6.68 1.59 -2.04
C ILE A 65 7.13 2.99 -1.60
N TYR A 66 6.70 4.05 -2.29
CA TYR A 66 7.01 5.42 -1.90
C TYR A 66 6.56 5.73 -0.46
N PHE A 67 5.30 5.46 -0.12
CA PHE A 67 4.80 5.73 1.23
C PHE A 67 5.41 4.80 2.28
N LEU A 68 5.81 3.58 1.89
CA LEU A 68 6.49 2.65 2.76
C LEU A 68 7.86 3.20 3.20
N LEU A 69 8.61 3.75 2.24
CA LEU A 69 9.89 4.41 2.50
C LEU A 69 9.72 5.68 3.34
N GLU A 70 8.72 6.51 3.04
CA GLU A 70 8.43 7.72 3.81
C GLU A 70 7.97 7.41 5.25
N ALA A 71 7.20 6.34 5.47
CA ALA A 71 6.82 5.89 6.80
C ALA A 71 8.05 5.44 7.61
N ARG A 72 8.98 4.69 6.98
CA ARG A 72 10.26 4.34 7.60
C ARG A 72 11.10 5.57 7.97
N ARG A 73 11.15 6.59 7.10
CA ARG A 73 11.87 7.85 7.37
C ARG A 73 11.27 8.66 8.53
N LYS A 74 10.02 8.40 8.89
CA LYS A 74 9.29 9.06 9.98
C LYS A 74 9.21 8.21 11.25
N ASP A 75 10.06 7.18 11.37
CA ASP A 75 10.11 6.26 12.52
C ASP A 75 8.75 5.60 12.84
N VAL A 76 7.91 5.42 11.82
CA VAL A 76 6.69 4.64 11.98
C VAL A 76 7.08 3.16 12.09
N THR A 77 6.65 2.50 13.16
CA THR A 77 6.86 1.06 13.32
C THR A 77 5.86 0.34 12.42
N ILE A 78 6.36 -0.21 11.32
CA ILE A 78 5.59 -1.05 10.40
C ILE A 78 5.89 -2.48 10.77
N ASP A 79 4.86 -3.24 11.15
CA ASP A 79 5.03 -4.66 11.41
C ASP A 79 5.49 -5.36 10.13
N THR A 80 6.58 -6.12 10.21
CA THR A 80 7.19 -6.76 9.04
C THR A 80 6.31 -7.82 8.38
N SER A 81 5.23 -8.29 9.04
CA SER A 81 4.25 -9.19 8.40
C SER A 81 3.48 -8.51 7.26
N TYR A 82 3.45 -7.18 7.21
CA TYR A 82 2.97 -6.42 6.04
C TYR A 82 3.92 -6.50 4.83
N MET A 83 5.11 -7.08 4.97
CA MET A 83 6.20 -7.06 3.98
C MET A 83 6.44 -8.40 3.26
N ILE A 84 5.71 -9.47 3.63
CA ILE A 84 6.12 -10.85 3.34
C ILE A 84 6.11 -11.22 1.84
N GLU A 85 5.46 -10.44 0.96
CA GLU A 85 5.49 -10.75 -0.49
C GLU A 85 6.48 -9.90 -1.33
N ASP A 86 7.09 -8.82 -0.79
CA ASP A 86 7.72 -7.81 -1.68
C ASP A 86 9.19 -7.47 -1.42
N LEU A 87 9.79 -7.88 -0.30
CA LEU A 87 11.20 -7.55 -0.02
C LEU A 87 12.20 -8.33 -0.89
N ASP A 88 11.80 -9.46 -1.48
CA ASP A 88 12.66 -10.23 -2.40
C ASP A 88 12.87 -9.53 -3.76
N ALA A 89 12.07 -8.51 -4.09
CA ALA A 89 12.20 -7.76 -5.34
C ALA A 89 13.21 -6.60 -5.29
N ILE A 90 13.70 -6.22 -4.09
CA ILE A 90 14.58 -5.05 -3.90
C ILE A 90 16.06 -5.44 -3.80
N ASN A 91 16.37 -6.73 -3.59
CA ASN A 91 17.73 -7.24 -3.39
C ASN A 91 18.26 -8.11 -4.55
N LYS A 92 17.74 -7.96 -5.78
CA LYS A 92 18.21 -8.70 -6.95
C LYS A 92 18.81 -7.80 -8.02
#